data_AF-A0A9P1NIL0-F1
#
_entry.id   AF-A0A9P1NIL0-F1
#
_cell.length_a   1.000
_cell.length_b   1.000
_cell.length_c   1.000
_cell.angle_alpha   90.00
_cell.angle_beta   90.00
_cell.angle_gamma   90.00
#
_symmetry.space_group_name_H-M   'P 1'
#
loop_
_entity.id
_entity.type
_entity.pdbx_description
1 polymer ?
#
loop_
_entity_poly.entity_id
_entity_poly.type
_entity_poly.pdbx_seq_one_letter_code
_entity_poly.pdbx_strand_id
1 'polypeptide(L)' 'MRSKLSLIGVPIVMIIGYFISLSFEWLFPVLTFGAAGLYLFIFAPVQNKFIRYIFLFIFVINLLASAALYFRI' A
#
# COMPACT_ATOMS: atom_id res chain seq x y z
N MET A 1 -19.06 4.43 -11.61
CA MET A 1 -18.21 5.55 -11.10
C MET A 1 -17.26 5.15 -9.96
N ARG A 2 -17.57 4.16 -9.10
CA ARG A 2 -16.67 3.71 -8.01
C ARG A 2 -15.24 3.33 -8.45
N SER A 3 -15.06 2.76 -9.64
CA SER A 3 -13.73 2.33 -10.15
C SER A 3 -12.75 3.46 -10.43
N LYS A 4 -13.23 4.62 -10.91
CA LYS A 4 -12.36 5.75 -11.26
C LYS A 4 -11.86 6.46 -10.00
N LEU A 5 -12.73 6.60 -9.00
CA LEU A 5 -12.39 7.19 -7.70
C LEU A 5 -11.40 6.33 -6.91
N SER A 6 -11.53 4.99 -6.94
CA SER A 6 -10.55 4.11 -6.28
C SER A 6 -9.17 4.19 -6.93
N LEU A 7 -9.07 4.49 -8.22
CA LEU A 7 -7.76 4.62 -8.87
C LEU A 7 -7.09 5.97 -8.55
N ILE A 8 -7.87 7.02 -8.32
CA ILE A 8 -7.37 8.34 -7.88
C ILE A 8 -6.92 8.30 -6.41
N GLY A 9 -7.50 7.45 -5.58
CA GLY A 9 -7.09 7.28 -4.18
C GLY A 9 -5.66 6.75 -4.02
N VAL A 10 -5.18 5.94 -4.96
CA VAL A 10 -3.83 5.35 -4.93
C VAL A 10 -2.72 6.40 -4.87
N PRO A 11 -2.61 7.35 -5.82
CA PRO A 11 -1.56 8.37 -5.77
C PRO A 11 -1.67 9.24 -4.52
N ILE A 12 -2.89 9.51 -4.02
CA ILE A 12 -3.09 10.27 -2.78
C ILE A 12 -2.49 9.51 -1.58
N VAL A 13 -2.80 8.23 -1.44
CA VAL A 13 -2.26 7.37 -0.37
C VAL A 13 -0.73 7.31 -0.45
N MET A 14 -0.18 7.16 -1.65
CA MET A 14 1.28 7.11 -1.86
C MET A 14 1.96 8.43 -1.49
N ILE A 15 1.41 9.58 -1.89
CA ILE A 15 1.96 10.90 -1.57
C ILE A 15 1.97 11.14 -0.06
N ILE A 16 0.84 10.88 0.61
CA ILE A 16 0.74 11.04 2.07
C ILE A 16 1.75 10.11 2.76
N GLY A 17 1.81 8.84 2.33
CA GLY A 17 2.75 7.87 2.87
C GLY A 17 4.20 8.30 2.68
N TYR A 18 4.54 8.85 1.52
CA TYR A 18 5.86 9.39 1.24
C TYR A 18 6.24 10.52 2.20
N PHE A 19 5.36 11.51 2.41
CA PHE A 19 5.63 12.63 3.32
C PHE A 19 5.87 12.17 4.77
N ILE A 20 5.10 11.20 5.27
CA ILE A 20 5.31 10.63 6.61
C ILE A 20 6.66 9.90 6.68
N SER A 21 7.03 9.21 5.59
CA SER A 21 8.26 8.43 5.51
C SER A 21 9.52 9.30 5.48
N LEU A 22 9.41 10.59 5.16
CA LEU A 22 10.52 11.55 5.31
C LEU A 22 10.97 11.71 6.78
N SER A 23 10.07 11.46 7.74
CA SER A 23 10.39 11.48 9.17
C SER A 23 10.76 10.08 9.72
N PHE A 24 10.28 9.03 9.07
CA PHE A 24 10.44 7.64 9.50
C PHE A 24 10.73 6.76 8.29
N GLU A 25 11.99 6.68 7.88
CA GLU A 25 12.40 6.01 6.63
C GLU A 25 11.97 4.53 6.56
N TRP A 26 12.00 3.83 7.69
CA TRP A 26 11.57 2.43 7.78
C TRP A 26 10.10 2.22 7.47
N LEU A 27 9.26 3.26 7.55
CA LEU A 27 7.84 3.20 7.17
C LEU A 27 7.61 3.35 5.66
N PHE A 28 8.63 3.72 4.89
CA PHE A 28 8.51 3.97 3.45
C PHE A 28 7.81 2.83 2.68
N PRO A 29 8.22 1.55 2.81
CA PRO A 29 7.60 0.48 2.03
C PRO A 29 6.11 0.30 2.38
N VAL A 30 5.78 0.27 3.67
CA VAL A 30 4.42 0.00 4.14
C VAL A 30 3.48 1.17 3.88
N LEU A 31 3.93 2.42 4.04
CA LEU A 31 3.08 3.60 3.87
C LEU A 31 2.87 3.99 2.40
N THR A 32 3.77 3.58 1.50
CA THR A 32 3.60 3.82 0.07
C THR A 32 2.90 2.64 -0.59
N PHE A 33 3.67 1.65 -1.05
CA PHE A 33 3.18 0.51 -1.82
C PHE A 33 2.29 -0.42 -0.99
N GLY A 34 2.59 -0.58 0.30
CA GLY A 34 1.74 -1.37 1.20
C GLY A 34 0.34 -0.79 1.35
N ALA A 35 0.23 0.46 1.79
CA ALA A 35 -1.04 1.14 1.99
C ALA A 35 -1.81 1.31 0.68
N ALA A 36 -1.13 1.56 -0.44
CA ALA A 36 -1.75 1.57 -1.77
C ALA A 36 -2.35 0.20 -2.15
N GLY A 37 -1.63 -0.89 -1.89
CA GLY A 37 -2.13 -2.26 -2.08
C GLY A 37 -3.37 -2.53 -1.21
N LEU A 38 -3.31 -2.19 0.08
CA LEU A 38 -4.45 -2.33 0.99
C LEU A 38 -5.66 -1.50 0.55
N TYR A 39 -5.42 -0.27 0.09
CA TYR A 39 -6.46 0.60 -0.44
C TYR A 39 -7.17 -0.04 -1.65
N LEU A 40 -6.39 -0.57 -2.60
CA LEU A 40 -6.94 -1.27 -3.76
C LEU A 40 -7.70 -2.54 -3.35
N PHE A 41 -7.20 -3.30 -2.37
CA PHE A 41 -7.87 -4.47 -1.83
C PHE A 41 -9.28 -4.15 -1.28
N ILE A 42 -9.44 -3.01 -0.60
CA ILE A 42 -10.69 -2.61 0.03
C ILE A 42 -11.64 -1.96 -0.98
N PHE A 43 -11.14 -1.03 -1.79
CA PHE A 43 -11.99 -0.10 -2.56
C PHE A 43 -12.01 -0.35 -4.07
N ALA A 44 -11.03 -1.07 -4.63
CA ALA A 44 -11.04 -1.33 -6.07
C ALA A 44 -12.12 -2.35 -6.42
N PRO A 45 -12.94 -2.11 -7.47
CA PRO A 45 -13.98 -3.03 -7.90
C PRO A 45 -13.39 -4.18 -8.75
N VAL A 46 -12.42 -4.91 -8.19
CA VAL A 46 -11.79 -6.06 -8.83
C VAL A 46 -12.65 -7.30 -8.60
N GLN A 47 -13.21 -7.83 -9.68
CA GLN A 47 -14.05 -9.05 -9.64
C GLN A 47 -13.21 -10.32 -9.46
N ASN A 48 -11.97 -10.32 -9.94
CA ASN A 48 -11.09 -11.47 -9.85
C ASN A 48 -10.50 -11.60 -8.43
N LYS A 49 -10.92 -12.63 -7.69
CA LYS A 49 -10.46 -12.93 -6.33
C LYS A 49 -8.95 -13.10 -6.24
N PHE A 50 -8.31 -13.70 -7.24
CA PHE A 50 -6.87 -13.91 -7.28
C PHE A 50 -6.11 -12.57 -7.27
N ILE A 51 -6.51 -11.64 -8.15
CA ILE A 51 -5.92 -10.29 -8.21
C ILE A 51 -6.13 -9.54 -6.89
N ARG A 52 -7.29 -9.71 -6.26
CA ARG A 52 -7.56 -9.11 -4.95
C ARG A 52 -6.57 -9.62 -3.90
N TYR A 53 -6.30 -10.92 -3.85
CA TYR A 53 -5.30 -11.47 -2.93
C TYR A 53 -3.87 -11.02 -3.23
N ILE A 54 -3.53 -10.74 -4.49
CA ILE A 54 -2.23 -10.14 -4.83
C ILE A 54 -2.03 -8.80 -4.11
N PHE A 55 -3.06 -7.95 -4.04
CA PHE A 55 -2.95 -6.67 -3.33
C PHE A 55 -2.69 -6.85 -1.83
N LEU A 56 -3.35 -7.83 -1.21
CA LEU A 56 -3.10 -8.18 0.19
C LEU A 56 -1.68 -8.72 0.38
N PHE A 57 -1.21 -9.55 -0.53
CA PHE A 57 0.15 -10.09 -0.52
C PHE A 57 1.21 -8.98 -0.64
N ILE A 58 0.99 -8.01 -1.54
CA ILE A 58 1.85 -6.82 -1.66
C ILE A 58 1.90 -6.05 -0.34
N PHE A 59 0.76 -5.88 0.34
CA PHE A 59 0.73 -5.24 1.66
C PHE A 59 1.58 -5.99 2.68
N VAL A 60 1.43 -7.32 2.77
CA VAL A 60 2.20 -8.15 3.71
C VAL A 60 3.71 -8.07 3.44
N ILE A 61 4.14 -8.15 2.19
CA ILE A 61 5.57 -8.01 1.84
C ILE A 61 6.10 -6.65 2.29
N ASN A 62 5.36 -5.57 2.02
CA ASN A 62 5.79 -4.23 2.39
C ASN A 62 5.80 -4.01 3.90
N LEU A 63 4.89 -4.66 4.63
CA LEU A 63 4.90 -4.67 6.10
C LEU A 63 6.15 -5.39 6.63
N LEU A 64 6.50 -6.54 6.05
CA LEU A 64 7.70 -7.28 6.42
C LEU A 64 8.98 -6.51 6.07
N ALA A 65 9.03 -5.87 4.91
CA ALA A 65 10.16 -5.02 4.52
C ALA A 65 10.31 -3.82 5.46
N SER A 66 9.19 -3.18 5.85
CA SER A 66 9.19 -2.10 6.83
C SER A 66 9.68 -2.58 8.21
N ALA A 67 9.26 -3.77 8.65
CA ALA A 67 9.74 -4.38 9.87
C ALA A 67 11.25 -4.71 9.80
N ALA A 68 11.73 -5.26 8.69
CA ALA A 68 13.15 -5.54 8.48
C ALA A 68 13.99 -4.26 8.57
N LEU A 69 13.55 -3.18 7.90
CA LEU A 69 14.19 -1.86 7.99
C LEU A 69 14.18 -1.31 9.42
N TYR A 70 13.08 -1.49 10.16
CA TYR A 70 12.98 -1.06 11.56
C TYR A 70 14.00 -1.79 12.45
N PHE A 71 14.16 -3.11 12.26
CA PHE A 71 15.12 -3.92 13.00
C PHE A 71 16.55 -3.87 12.44
N ARG A 72 16.76 -3.19 11.31
CA ARG A 72 18.04 -3.11 10.58
C ARG A 72 18.59 -4.49 10.18
N ILE A 73 17.69 -5.36 9.73
CA ILE A 73 17.99 -6.71 9.21
C ILE A 73 17.95 -6.69 7.68
#